data_AF-A0A836IIQ4-F1
#
_entry.id   AF-A0A836IIQ4-F1
#
_cell.length_a   1.000
_cell.length_b   1.000
_cell.length_c   1.000
_cell.angle_alpha   90.00
_cell.angle_beta   90.00
_cell.angle_gamma   90.00
#
_symmetry.space_group_name_H-M   'P 1'
#
loop_
_entity.id
_entity.type
_entity.pdbx_description
1 polymer ?
#
loop_
_entity_poly.entity_id
_entity_poly.type
_entity_poly.pdbx_seq_one_letter_code
_entity_poly.pdbx_strand_id
1 'polypeptide(L)'
;MQAVLTEIHRANVKALVLSRMNIAMLVLDGIAMLMLVVSWGVSVKKEEGGVMARYAAGIIGFILLAITVVLSVLVLRLQPRLSLLYAHQVMAVLTLIISSISMGMNNVVVDLCNRGKQVAKTQCGSHIAETVAEVFVAFTMAVAFASTQQRIVTFIDKGILDGIKGRSNASGMTQLP
;
A
#
# COMPACT_ATOMS: atom_id res chain seq x y z
N MET A 1 22.82 30.90 -7.22
CA MET A 1 22.39 30.57 -5.83
C MET A 1 20.86 30.43 -5.71
N GLN A 2 20.04 31.30 -6.33
CA GLN A 2 18.58 31.17 -6.32
C GLN A 2 18.06 29.84 -6.88
N ALA A 3 18.55 29.37 -8.03
CA ALA A 3 18.10 28.11 -8.64
C ALA A 3 18.25 26.86 -7.74
N VAL A 4 19.32 26.82 -6.93
CA VAL A 4 19.59 25.73 -5.99
C VAL A 4 18.62 25.77 -4.80
N LEU A 5 18.30 26.96 -4.28
CA LEU A 5 17.27 27.12 -3.26
C LEU A 5 15.88 26.69 -3.74
N THR A 6 15.53 26.98 -5.00
CA THR A 6 14.24 26.57 -5.57
C THR A 6 14.14 25.04 -5.70
N GLU A 7 15.23 24.36 -6.09
CA GLU A 7 15.25 22.89 -6.16
C GLU A 7 15.18 22.24 -4.78
N ILE A 8 15.89 22.78 -3.78
CA ILE A 8 15.82 22.30 -2.39
C ILE A 8 14.40 22.47 -1.84
N HIS A 9 13.77 23.64 -2.08
CA HIS A 9 12.41 23.87 -1.64
C HIS A 9 11.41 22.92 -2.32
N ARG A 10 11.54 22.70 -3.63
CA ARG A 10 10.70 21.75 -4.39
C ARG A 10 10.86 20.31 -3.90
N ALA A 11 12.09 19.89 -3.58
CA ALA A 11 12.36 18.56 -3.03
C ALA A 11 11.74 18.39 -1.63
N ASN A 12 11.82 19.41 -0.77
CA ASN A 12 11.22 19.40 0.57
C ASN A 12 9.68 19.36 0.51
N VAL A 13 9.06 20.15 -0.37
CA VAL A 13 7.61 20.13 -0.58
C VAL A 13 7.15 18.75 -1.09
N LYS A 14 7.87 18.16 -2.04
CA LYS A 14 7.57 16.82 -2.55
C LYS A 14 7.67 15.75 -1.45
N ALA A 15 8.71 15.82 -0.62
CA ALA A 15 8.88 14.91 0.51
C ALA A 15 7.75 15.05 1.55
N LEU A 16 7.33 16.29 1.83
CA LEU A 16 6.22 16.58 2.75
C LEU A 16 4.89 16.04 2.22
N VAL A 17 4.59 16.26 0.94
CA VAL A 17 3.39 15.72 0.29
C VAL A 17 3.39 14.19 0.33
N LEU A 18 4.51 13.55 -0.03
CA LEU A 18 4.66 12.09 0.04
C LEU A 18 4.51 11.55 1.46
N SER A 19 4.92 12.31 2.47
CA SER A 19 4.72 11.94 3.88
C SER A 19 3.26 12.03 4.30
N ARG A 20 2.56 13.10 3.92
CA ARG A 20 1.14 13.29 4.24
C ARG A 20 0.26 12.27 3.51
N MET A 21 0.59 11.97 2.26
CA MET A 21 -0.10 10.94 1.48
C MET A 21 0.05 9.56 2.12
N ASN A 22 1.25 9.19 2.59
CA ASN A 22 1.46 7.92 3.28
C ASN A 22 0.62 7.78 4.57
N ILE A 23 0.47 8.87 5.33
CA ILE A 23 -0.39 8.88 6.53
C ILE A 23 -1.86 8.70 6.14
N ALA A 24 -2.33 9.38 5.10
CA ALA A 24 -3.70 9.22 4.62
C ALA A 24 -3.98 7.80 4.14
N MET A 25 -3.04 7.18 3.42
CA MET A 25 -3.17 5.79 2.97
C MET A 25 -3.20 4.82 4.15
N LEU A 26 -2.36 5.02 5.18
CA LEU A 26 -2.40 4.22 6.41
C LEU A 26 -3.76 4.25 7.12
N VAL A 27 -4.42 5.41 7.14
CA VAL A 27 -5.76 5.54 7.73
C VAL A 27 -6.79 4.77 6.90
N LEU A 28 -6.72 4.88 5.57
CA LEU A 28 -7.60 4.13 4.67
C LEU A 28 -7.39 2.61 4.78
N ASP A 29 -6.15 2.15 4.86
CA ASP A 29 -5.81 0.74 5.10
C ASP A 29 -6.40 0.25 6.44
N GLY A 30 -6.33 1.08 7.48
CA GLY A 30 -6.96 0.79 8.77
C GLY A 30 -8.47 0.61 8.68
N ILE A 31 -9.16 1.49 7.95
CA ILE A 31 -10.61 1.40 7.70
C ILE A 31 -10.93 0.14 6.89
N ALA A 32 -10.17 -0.14 5.83
CA ALA A 32 -10.38 -1.32 5.00
C ALA A 32 -10.18 -2.62 5.79
N MET A 33 -9.16 -2.69 6.65
CA MET A 33 -8.95 -3.84 7.55
C MET A 33 -10.13 -4.05 8.49
N LEU A 34 -10.69 -3.00 9.07
CA LEU A 34 -11.88 -3.10 9.93
C LEU A 34 -13.09 -3.60 9.15
N MET A 35 -13.30 -3.10 7.93
CA MET A 35 -14.39 -3.56 7.07
C MET A 35 -14.27 -5.05 6.75
N LEU A 36 -13.08 -5.53 6.37
CA LEU A 36 -12.84 -6.95 6.10
C LEU A 36 -13.16 -7.83 7.31
N VAL A 37 -12.67 -7.46 8.50
CA VAL A 37 -12.91 -8.23 9.74
C VAL A 37 -14.40 -8.29 10.09
N VAL A 38 -15.12 -7.16 9.97
CA VAL A 38 -16.56 -7.11 10.27
C VAL A 38 -17.36 -7.92 9.24
N SER A 39 -17.07 -7.78 7.95
CA SER A 39 -17.73 -8.53 6.88
C SER A 39 -17.52 -10.04 7.06
N TRP A 40 -16.29 -10.48 7.32
CA TRP A 40 -16.01 -11.89 7.58
C TRP A 40 -16.72 -12.41 8.83
N GLY A 41 -16.76 -11.63 9.91
CA GLY A 41 -17.50 -12.00 11.12
C GLY A 41 -19.00 -12.20 10.85
N VAL A 42 -19.61 -11.35 10.03
CA VAL A 42 -21.01 -11.48 9.62
C VAL A 42 -21.21 -12.69 8.72
N SER A 43 -20.33 -12.91 7.75
CA SER A 43 -20.43 -14.03 6.81
C SER A 43 -20.23 -15.37 7.50
N VAL A 44 -19.23 -15.52 8.38
CA VAL A 44 -18.99 -16.76 9.14
C VAL A 44 -20.20 -17.14 10.00
N LYS A 45 -20.82 -16.15 10.66
CA LYS A 45 -22.00 -16.39 11.50
C LYS A 45 -23.22 -16.85 10.70
N LYS A 46 -23.38 -16.38 9.45
CA LYS A 46 -24.59 -16.63 8.64
C LYS A 46 -24.43 -17.78 7.63
N GLU A 47 -23.22 -18.02 7.14
CA GLU A 47 -22.94 -18.98 6.06
C GLU A 47 -22.41 -20.34 6.59
N GLU A 48 -22.33 -20.53 7.92
CA GLU A 48 -22.04 -21.80 8.63
C GLU A 48 -20.79 -22.54 8.12
N GLY A 49 -19.80 -21.81 7.57
CA GLY A 49 -18.52 -22.37 7.13
C GLY A 49 -18.49 -22.98 5.73
N GLY A 50 -19.58 -22.94 4.96
CA GLY A 50 -19.62 -23.46 3.58
C GLY A 50 -18.69 -22.77 2.57
N VAL A 51 -18.05 -21.66 2.98
CA VAL A 51 -17.30 -20.74 2.11
C VAL A 51 -15.81 -20.63 2.51
N MET A 52 -15.32 -21.53 3.39
CA MET A 52 -13.96 -21.46 3.95
C MET A 52 -12.82 -21.46 2.91
N ALA A 53 -12.97 -22.13 1.76
CA ALA A 53 -11.96 -22.13 0.71
C ALA A 53 -11.78 -20.77 0.02
N ARG A 54 -12.82 -19.92 0.00
CA ARG A 54 -12.75 -18.58 -0.63
C ARG A 54 -12.05 -17.56 0.26
N TYR A 55 -12.18 -17.70 1.58
CA TYR A 55 -11.50 -16.84 2.54
C TYR A 55 -9.98 -17.04 2.57
N ALA A 56 -9.43 -18.11 2.01
CA ALA A 56 -7.98 -18.32 2.01
C ALA A 56 -7.24 -17.16 1.30
N ALA A 57 -7.71 -16.74 0.12
CA ALA A 57 -7.13 -15.62 -0.60
C ALA A 57 -7.29 -14.29 0.16
N GLY A 58 -8.48 -14.05 0.71
CA GLY A 58 -8.77 -12.86 1.53
C GLY A 58 -7.92 -12.78 2.80
N ILE A 59 -7.77 -13.88 3.53
CA ILE A 59 -6.96 -13.96 4.76
C ILE A 59 -5.48 -13.75 4.44
N ILE A 60 -4.95 -14.40 3.39
CA ILE A 60 -3.57 -14.17 2.96
C ILE A 60 -3.37 -12.71 2.57
N GLY A 61 -4.31 -12.13 1.80
CA GLY A 61 -4.30 -10.72 1.43
C GLY A 61 -4.29 -9.79 2.64
N PHE A 62 -5.10 -10.10 3.66
CA PHE A 62 -5.16 -9.34 4.91
C PHE A 62 -3.86 -9.41 5.71
N ILE A 63 -3.22 -10.58 5.79
CA ILE A 63 -1.92 -10.72 6.45
C ILE A 63 -0.87 -9.88 5.71
N LEU A 64 -0.84 -9.95 4.37
CA LEU A 64 0.07 -9.15 3.56
C LEU A 64 -0.18 -7.64 3.72
N LEU A 65 -1.45 -7.22 3.80
CA LEU A 65 -1.85 -5.85 4.08
C LEU A 65 -1.36 -5.39 5.45
N ALA A 66 -1.55 -6.19 6.49
CA ALA A 66 -1.08 -5.88 7.85
C ALA A 66 0.44 -5.70 7.88
N ILE A 67 1.20 -6.59 7.21
CA ILE A 67 2.66 -6.45 7.09
C ILE A 67 3.02 -5.17 6.33
N THR A 68 2.32 -4.88 5.23
CA THR A 68 2.55 -3.68 4.42
C THR A 68 2.28 -2.40 5.21
N VAL A 69 1.23 -2.36 6.03
CA VAL A 69 0.93 -1.26 6.95
C VAL A 69 2.06 -1.06 7.96
N VAL A 70 2.57 -2.14 8.56
CA VAL A 70 3.72 -2.05 9.47
C VAL A 70 4.95 -1.49 8.74
N LEU A 71 5.24 -1.96 7.53
CA LEU A 71 6.33 -1.44 6.71
C LEU A 71 6.13 0.05 6.36
N SER A 72 4.90 0.47 6.04
CA SER A 72 4.57 1.88 5.79
C SER A 72 4.86 2.78 7.00
N VAL A 73 4.62 2.28 8.22
CA VAL A 73 4.98 2.97 9.47
C VAL A 73 6.50 3.02 9.66
N LEU A 74 7.20 1.91 9.40
CA LEU A 74 8.66 1.85 9.50
C LEU A 74 9.33 2.80 8.49
N VAL A 75 8.83 2.89 7.26
CA VAL A 75 9.30 3.83 6.23
C VAL A 75 9.07 5.29 6.62
N LEU A 76 8.08 5.57 7.48
CA LEU A 76 7.81 6.91 8.01
C LEU A 76 8.72 7.26 9.21
N ARG A 77 9.02 6.28 10.07
CA ARG A 77 9.73 6.50 11.36
C ARG A 77 11.23 6.33 11.27
N LEU A 78 11.73 5.44 10.41
CA LEU A 78 13.14 5.14 10.29
C LEU A 78 13.79 6.01 9.22
N GLN A 79 15.12 6.19 9.35
CA GLN A 79 15.92 6.78 8.28
C GLN A 79 15.74 5.98 6.97
N PRO A 80 15.76 6.64 5.81
CA PRO A 80 15.55 5.98 4.53
C PRO A 80 16.63 4.92 4.30
N ARG A 81 16.22 3.65 4.36
CA ARG A 81 17.05 2.50 4.04
C ARG A 81 16.54 1.88 2.75
N LEU A 82 17.43 1.71 1.77
CA LEU A 82 17.07 1.18 0.46
C LEU A 82 16.41 -0.21 0.56
N SER A 83 16.92 -1.08 1.43
CA SER A 83 16.34 -2.41 1.68
C SER A 83 14.91 -2.36 2.21
N LEU A 84 14.59 -1.40 3.08
CA LEU A 84 13.25 -1.21 3.63
C LEU A 84 12.27 -0.73 2.54
N LEU A 85 12.72 0.18 1.66
CA LEU A 85 11.91 0.67 0.55
C LEU A 85 11.59 -0.45 -0.46
N TYR A 86 12.57 -1.29 -0.80
CA TYR A 86 12.31 -2.44 -1.67
C TYR A 86 11.40 -3.48 -1.02
N ALA A 87 11.60 -3.79 0.27
CA ALA A 87 10.72 -4.69 0.99
C ALA A 87 9.27 -4.18 1.00
N HIS A 88 9.08 -2.89 1.30
CA HIS A 88 7.77 -2.24 1.25
C HIS A 88 7.14 -2.33 -0.15
N GLN A 89 7.92 -2.07 -1.19
CA GLN A 89 7.44 -2.12 -2.57
C GLN A 89 7.01 -3.52 -3.00
N VAL A 90 7.82 -4.54 -2.71
CA VAL A 90 7.49 -5.94 -3.03
C VAL A 90 6.23 -6.37 -2.29
N MET A 91 6.12 -6.02 -1.01
CA MET A 91 4.93 -6.33 -0.20
C MET A 91 3.68 -5.61 -0.70
N ALA A 92 3.78 -4.34 -1.11
CA ALA A 92 2.66 -3.61 -1.70
C ALA A 92 2.17 -4.27 -3.01
N VAL A 93 3.08 -4.72 -3.88
CA VAL A 93 2.73 -5.42 -5.12
C VAL A 93 2.09 -6.78 -4.83
N LEU A 94 2.65 -7.57 -3.92
CA LEU A 94 2.08 -8.86 -3.53
C LEU A 94 0.69 -8.69 -2.92
N THR A 95 0.52 -7.71 -2.03
CA THR A 95 -0.78 -7.38 -1.43
C THR A 95 -1.79 -6.99 -2.50
N LEU A 96 -1.40 -6.15 -3.47
CA LEU A 96 -2.24 -5.74 -4.58
C LEU A 96 -2.69 -6.94 -5.43
N ILE A 97 -1.78 -7.85 -5.78
CA ILE A 97 -2.09 -9.04 -6.60
C ILE A 97 -3.10 -9.94 -5.86
N ILE A 98 -2.80 -10.30 -4.62
CA ILE A 98 -3.67 -11.21 -3.85
C ILE A 98 -5.04 -10.56 -3.56
N SER A 99 -5.06 -9.27 -3.22
CA SER A 99 -6.32 -8.55 -3.00
C SER A 99 -7.15 -8.45 -4.29
N SER A 100 -6.52 -8.29 -5.45
CA SER A 100 -7.22 -8.27 -6.74
C SER A 100 -7.82 -9.64 -7.08
N ILE A 101 -7.12 -10.73 -6.76
CA ILE A 101 -7.65 -12.09 -6.93
C ILE A 101 -8.85 -12.31 -6.01
N SER A 102 -8.71 -11.94 -4.73
CA SER A 102 -9.79 -12.01 -3.73
C SER A 102 -11.02 -11.19 -4.16
N MET A 103 -10.80 -9.97 -4.64
CA MET A 103 -11.83 -9.12 -5.23
C MET A 103 -12.51 -9.75 -6.45
N GLY A 104 -11.75 -10.37 -7.35
CA GLY A 104 -12.31 -11.11 -8.48
C GLY A 104 -13.24 -12.24 -8.04
N MET A 105 -12.85 -12.98 -6.99
CA MET A 105 -13.66 -14.06 -6.42
C MET A 105 -14.95 -13.52 -5.75
N ASN A 106 -14.85 -12.41 -5.01
CA ASN A 106 -15.99 -11.78 -4.35
C ASN A 106 -16.97 -11.16 -5.35
N ASN A 107 -16.46 -10.56 -6.43
CA ASN A 107 -17.30 -9.96 -7.46
C ASN A 107 -18.21 -10.99 -8.16
N VAL A 108 -17.75 -12.24 -8.32
CA VAL A 108 -18.61 -13.33 -8.82
C VAL A 108 -19.79 -13.59 -7.89
N VAL A 109 -19.59 -13.54 -6.56
CA VAL A 109 -20.67 -13.71 -5.58
C VAL A 109 -21.63 -12.53 -5.63
N VAL A 110 -21.11 -11.30 -5.76
CA VAL A 110 -21.93 -10.10 -5.91
C VAL A 110 -22.79 -10.15 -7.17
N ASP A 111 -22.24 -10.61 -8.31
CA ASP A 111 -23.00 -10.78 -9.55
C ASP A 111 -24.10 -11.84 -9.40
N LEU A 112 -23.82 -12.98 -8.75
CA LEU A 112 -24.83 -14.00 -8.45
C LEU A 112 -25.95 -13.45 -7.55
N CYS A 113 -25.60 -12.62 -6.57
CA CYS A 113 -26.54 -11.93 -5.70
C CYS A 113 -27.42 -10.94 -6.49
N ASN A 114 -26.84 -10.14 -7.38
CA ASN A 114 -27.59 -9.18 -8.20
C ASN A 114 -28.56 -9.88 -9.16
N ARG A 115 -28.20 -11.08 -9.64
CA ARG A 115 -29.04 -11.90 -10.51
C ARG A 115 -30.09 -12.73 -9.78
N GLY A 116 -30.13 -12.69 -8.45
CA GLY A 116 -31.05 -13.51 -7.64
C GLY A 116 -30.73 -15.01 -7.69
N LYS A 117 -29.50 -15.38 -8.09
CA LYS A 117 -29.04 -16.77 -8.26
C LYS A 117 -28.09 -17.23 -7.14
N GLN A 118 -28.07 -16.50 -6.02
CA GLN A 118 -27.24 -16.84 -4.87
C GLN A 118 -27.66 -18.16 -4.22
N VAL A 119 -26.71 -18.86 -3.62
CA VAL A 119 -26.97 -20.06 -2.83
C VAL A 119 -27.73 -19.67 -1.55
N ALA A 120 -28.64 -20.53 -1.08
CA ALA A 120 -29.38 -20.29 0.16
C ALA A 120 -28.41 -19.95 1.32
N LYS A 121 -28.79 -18.98 2.17
CA LYS A 121 -28.00 -18.42 3.28
C LYS A 121 -26.82 -17.49 2.90
N THR A 122 -26.54 -17.23 1.62
CA THR A 122 -25.47 -16.28 1.21
C THR A 122 -25.82 -14.85 1.64
N GLN A 123 -24.91 -14.17 2.36
CA GLN A 123 -25.14 -12.80 2.83
C GLN A 123 -24.56 -11.75 1.87
N CYS A 124 -25.33 -11.44 0.81
CA CYS A 124 -24.92 -10.56 -0.28
C CYS A 124 -24.36 -9.19 0.16
N GLY A 125 -24.95 -8.55 1.17
CA GLY A 125 -24.47 -7.25 1.68
C GLY A 125 -23.06 -7.31 2.26
N SER A 126 -22.66 -8.45 2.84
CA SER A 126 -21.32 -8.65 3.39
C SER A 126 -20.27 -8.73 2.26
N HIS A 127 -20.58 -9.48 1.20
CA HIS A 127 -19.73 -9.63 0.02
C HIS A 127 -19.55 -8.31 -0.74
N ILE A 128 -20.60 -7.46 -0.79
CA ILE A 128 -20.49 -6.10 -1.34
C ILE A 128 -19.54 -5.24 -0.49
N ALA A 129 -19.70 -5.26 0.83
CA ALA A 129 -18.83 -4.50 1.73
C ALA A 129 -17.36 -4.98 1.65
N GLU A 130 -17.14 -6.28 1.51
CA GLU A 130 -15.82 -6.89 1.28
C GLU A 130 -15.21 -6.40 -0.03
N THR A 131 -15.97 -6.42 -1.13
CA THR A 131 -15.52 -5.92 -2.44
C THR A 131 -15.13 -4.44 -2.38
N VAL A 132 -15.91 -3.62 -1.66
CA VAL A 132 -15.58 -2.20 -1.46
C VAL A 132 -14.29 -2.03 -0.65
N ALA A 133 -14.09 -2.83 0.40
CA ALA A 133 -12.86 -2.81 1.18
C ALA A 133 -11.65 -3.19 0.31
N GLU A 134 -11.77 -4.21 -0.54
CA GLU A 134 -10.71 -4.64 -1.45
C GLU A 134 -10.38 -3.58 -2.51
N VAL A 135 -11.37 -2.81 -2.99
CA VAL A 135 -11.13 -1.65 -3.86
C VAL A 135 -10.29 -0.59 -3.14
N PHE A 136 -10.58 -0.30 -1.87
CA PHE A 136 -9.75 0.62 -1.08
C PHE A 136 -8.32 0.09 -0.95
N VAL A 137 -8.15 -1.19 -0.62
CA VAL A 137 -6.82 -1.82 -0.53
C VAL A 137 -6.08 -1.74 -1.86
N ALA A 138 -6.72 -2.05 -2.97
CA ALA A 138 -6.10 -1.96 -4.29
C ALA A 138 -5.64 -0.53 -4.60
N PHE A 139 -6.47 0.47 -4.30
CA PHE A 139 -6.14 1.88 -4.48
C PHE A 139 -4.97 2.32 -3.60
N THR A 140 -5.01 2.01 -2.30
CA THR A 140 -3.96 2.39 -1.35
C THR A 140 -2.64 1.71 -1.69
N MET A 141 -2.64 0.44 -2.10
CA MET A 141 -1.44 -0.29 -2.51
C MET A 141 -0.83 0.28 -3.81
N ALA A 142 -1.65 0.70 -4.78
CA ALA A 142 -1.16 1.37 -5.98
C ALA A 142 -0.48 2.71 -5.66
N VAL A 143 -1.08 3.50 -4.77
CA VAL A 143 -0.49 4.76 -4.30
C VAL A 143 0.78 4.50 -3.49
N ALA A 144 0.78 3.48 -2.62
CA ALA A 144 1.94 3.05 -1.85
C ALA A 144 3.10 2.71 -2.78
N PHE A 145 2.86 1.89 -3.80
CA PHE A 145 3.85 1.55 -4.83
C PHE A 145 4.41 2.79 -5.53
N ALA A 146 3.54 3.67 -6.04
CA ALA A 146 3.98 4.89 -6.73
C ALA A 146 4.81 5.81 -5.81
N SER A 147 4.39 5.94 -4.55
CA SER A 147 5.09 6.76 -3.56
C SER A 147 6.46 6.21 -3.20
N THR A 148 6.57 4.89 -3.02
CA THR A 148 7.81 4.21 -2.67
C THR A 148 8.77 4.22 -3.85
N GLN A 149 8.28 4.05 -5.08
CA GLN A 149 9.08 4.23 -6.30
C GLN A 149 9.70 5.63 -6.38
N GLN A 150 8.93 6.69 -6.14
CA GLN A 150 9.46 8.05 -6.14
C GLN A 150 10.52 8.26 -5.05
N ARG A 151 10.36 7.63 -3.87
CA ARG A 151 11.34 7.69 -2.78
C ARG A 151 12.63 6.97 -3.14
N ILE A 152 12.55 5.81 -3.80
CA ILE A 152 13.72 5.05 -4.27
C ILE A 152 14.50 5.87 -5.29
N VAL A 153 13.84 6.41 -6.32
CA VAL A 153 14.50 7.27 -7.33
C VAL A 153 15.20 8.45 -6.67
N THR A 154 14.50 9.15 -5.77
CA THR A 154 15.08 10.30 -5.05
C THR A 154 16.28 9.91 -4.19
N PHE A 155 16.26 8.71 -3.59
CA PHE A 155 17.37 8.19 -2.78
C PHE A 155 18.59 7.86 -3.65
N ILE A 156 18.38 7.21 -4.80
CA ILE A 156 19.45 6.86 -5.75
C ILE A 156 20.06 8.13 -6.34
N ASP A 157 19.24 9.09 -6.78
CA ASP A 157 19.72 10.35 -7.34
C ASP A 157 20.61 11.11 -6.34
N LYS A 158 20.19 11.17 -5.07
CA LYS A 158 21.01 11.75 -3.98
C LYS A 158 22.32 10.99 -3.78
N GLY A 159 22.27 9.65 -3.75
CA GLY A 159 23.47 8.82 -3.62
C GLY A 159 24.48 9.01 -4.74
N ILE A 160 24.02 9.14 -5.99
CA ILE A 160 24.87 9.44 -7.14
C ILE A 160 25.48 10.84 -7.01
N LEU A 161 24.67 11.84 -6.65
CA LEU A 161 25.13 13.22 -6.50
C LEU A 161 26.17 13.35 -5.39
N ASP A 162 25.97 12.69 -4.25
CA ASP A 162 26.91 12.66 -3.13
C ASP A 162 28.18 11.87 -3.48
N GLY A 163 28.07 10.80 -4.28
CA GLY A 163 29.22 10.09 -4.83
C GLY A 163 30.06 10.96 -5.77
N ILE A 164 29.42 11.74 -6.64
CA ILE A 164 30.10 12.70 -7.54
C ILE A 164 30.74 13.83 -6.73
N LYS A 165 30.05 14.38 -5.72
CA LYS A 165 30.59 15.42 -4.83
C LYS A 165 31.75 14.91 -3.97
N GLY A 166 31.65 13.68 -3.45
CA GLY A 166 32.73 13.03 -2.71
C GLY A 166 33.97 12.83 -3.59
N ARG A 167 33.76 12.48 -4.87
CA ARG A 167 34.83 12.37 -5.86
C ARG A 167 35.40 13.73 -6.28
N SER A 168 34.58 14.78 -6.39
CA SER A 168 35.04 16.13 -6.70
C SER A 168 35.79 16.79 -5.53
N ASN A 169 35.38 16.51 -4.29
CA ASN A 169 36.03 16.99 -3.07
C ASN A 169 37.34 16.23 -2.78
N ALA A 170 37.42 14.94 -3.14
CA ALA A 170 38.68 14.19 -3.13
C ALA A 170 39.70 14.72 -4.16
N SER A 171 39.24 15.44 -5.19
CA SER A 171 40.08 16.11 -6.19
C SER A 171 40.33 17.60 -5.92
N GLY A 172 40.10 18.09 -4.70
CA GLY A 172 40.66 19.38 -4.26
C GLY A 172 39.95 20.64 -4.75
N MET A 173 38.61 20.65 -4.81
CA MET A 173 37.87 21.92 -4.88
C MET A 173 37.05 22.17 -3.62
N THR A 174 37.45 23.26 -2.97
CA THR A 174 36.92 23.96 -1.80
C THR A 174 35.41 23.78 -1.57
N GLN A 175 35.07 23.34 -0.35
CA GLN A 175 33.73 23.50 0.23
C GLN A 175 33.35 24.98 0.21
N LEU A 176 32.21 25.30 -0.41
CA LEU A 176 31.49 26.54 -0.10
C LEU A 176 30.48 26.25 1.02
N PRO A 177 30.30 27.20 1.95
CA PRO A 177 29.52 27.05 3.18
C PRO A 177 28.03 26.71 2.96
#